data_AF-A0A9Q0YFT4-F1
#
_entry.id   AF-A0A9Q0YFT4-F1
#
_cell.length_a   1.000
_cell.length_b   1.000
_cell.length_c   1.000
_cell.angle_alpha   90.00
_cell.angle_beta   90.00
_cell.angle_gamma   90.00
#
_symmetry.space_group_name_H-M   'P 1'
#
loop_
_entity.id
_entity.type
_entity.pdbx_description
1 polymer ?
#
loop_
_entity_poly.entity_id
_entity_poly.type
_entity_poly.pdbx_seq_one_letter_code
_entity_poly.pdbx_strand_id
1 'polypeptide(L)'
;MYRLQKRMKKENIQLRELPWKDIYTKDKVSHDMGKVIPTMIVTWLPFAFYVMLPLIFTFPRQFLSDHFLNKQQLSEFQRKSLKLKFVQEQKIWKLIQETFTPSPAVSPNSLSDNPVRECNGLEIQEVMRARPLFEDQLSLDKLPRNHLVALCKLHSLLTFLLPSPFLRKRLQGKCTVLQAIDFALRRDGTKELTERDLQKLCYQRVFPTSGVSSVTMQMCLASWLQTSENLKDSEVSLYLHLSLFKTKSQKG
;
A
#
# COMPACT_ATOMS: atom_id res chain seq x y z
N MET A 1 15.02 15.34 -3.69
CA MET A 1 13.73 15.84 -4.23
C MET A 1 13.92 16.91 -5.28
N TYR A 2 14.49 18.08 -4.95
CA TYR A 2 14.73 19.17 -5.92
C TYR A 2 15.49 18.72 -7.19
N ARG A 3 16.55 17.90 -7.04
CA ARG A 3 17.31 17.37 -8.18
C ARG A 3 16.46 16.49 -9.12
N LEU A 4 15.59 15.63 -8.57
CA LEU A 4 14.70 14.75 -9.36
C LEU A 4 13.58 15.54 -10.06
N GLN A 5 12.97 16.51 -9.37
CA GLN A 5 11.98 17.41 -9.97
C GLN A 5 12.58 18.28 -11.07
N LYS A 6 13.80 18.79 -10.85
CA LYS A 6 14.54 19.54 -11.85
C LYS A 6 14.86 18.69 -13.07
N ARG A 7 15.25 17.42 -12.90
CA ARG A 7 15.47 16.47 -14.01
C ARG A 7 14.19 16.19 -14.78
N MET A 8 13.09 15.80 -14.10
CA MET A 8 11.79 15.57 -14.76
C MET A 8 11.33 16.78 -15.57
N LYS A 9 11.45 18.00 -15.01
CA LYS A 9 11.04 19.23 -15.69
C LYS A 9 11.96 19.59 -16.86
N LYS A 10 13.26 19.30 -16.76
CA LYS A 10 14.25 19.60 -17.80
C LYS A 10 14.20 18.61 -18.97
N GLU A 11 13.95 17.33 -18.67
CA GLU A 11 14.03 16.23 -19.63
C GLU A 11 12.63 15.80 -20.12
N ASN A 12 11.55 16.43 -19.64
CA ASN A 12 10.14 16.07 -19.90
C ASN A 12 9.83 14.58 -19.63
N ILE A 13 10.55 13.99 -18.68
CA ILE A 13 10.49 12.57 -18.35
C ILE A 13 9.22 12.28 -17.54
N GLN A 14 8.43 11.31 -18.01
CA GLN A 14 7.23 10.87 -17.29
C GLN A 14 7.59 10.05 -16.05
N LEU A 15 6.71 10.00 -15.04
CA LEU A 15 6.95 9.22 -13.81
C LEU A 15 7.29 7.75 -14.09
N ARG A 16 6.74 7.21 -15.18
CA ARG A 16 6.90 5.83 -15.64
C ARG A 16 8.30 5.50 -16.19
N GLU A 17 9.07 6.52 -16.57
CA GLU A 17 10.41 6.36 -17.14
C GLU A 17 11.52 6.34 -16.08
N LEU A 18 11.21 6.70 -14.84
CA LEU A 18 12.16 6.66 -13.73
C LEU A 18 12.43 5.23 -13.26
N PRO A 19 13.61 4.95 -12.68
CA PRO A 19 13.84 3.70 -11.99
C PRO A 19 12.91 3.60 -10.78
N TRP A 20 12.46 2.40 -10.45
CA TRP A 20 11.47 2.19 -9.39
C TRP A 20 11.93 2.74 -8.03
N LYS A 21 13.25 2.73 -7.75
CA LYS A 21 13.86 3.25 -6.52
C LYS A 21 13.63 4.76 -6.36
N ASP A 22 13.68 5.52 -7.45
CA ASP A 22 13.47 6.96 -7.42
C ASP A 22 12.00 7.29 -7.18
N ILE A 23 11.09 6.54 -7.80
CA ILE A 23 9.64 6.67 -7.60
C ILE A 23 9.29 6.36 -6.13
N TYR A 24 9.80 5.23 -5.61
CA TYR A 24 9.62 4.84 -4.21
C TYR A 24 10.17 5.89 -3.25
N THR A 25 11.40 6.36 -3.48
CA THR A 25 12.06 7.35 -2.61
C THR A 25 11.30 8.67 -2.62
N LYS A 26 10.84 9.12 -3.79
CA LYS A 26 10.03 10.33 -3.91
C LYS A 26 8.72 10.21 -3.13
N ASP A 27 7.97 9.11 -3.28
CA ASP A 27 6.72 8.88 -2.53
C ASP A 27 6.97 8.86 -1.02
N LYS A 28 7.96 8.08 -0.59
CA LYS A 28 8.32 7.92 0.83
C LYS A 28 8.75 9.25 1.46
N VAL A 29 9.65 9.98 0.81
CA VAL A 29 10.13 11.27 1.31
C VAL A 29 9.02 12.31 1.33
N SER A 30 8.15 12.35 0.31
CA SER A 30 7.00 13.29 0.29
C SER A 30 6.06 13.05 1.47
N HIS A 31 5.77 11.78 1.74
CA HIS A 31 4.94 11.37 2.85
C HIS A 31 5.58 11.70 4.21
N ASP A 32 6.87 11.41 4.39
CA ASP A 32 7.58 11.67 5.65
C ASP A 32 7.76 13.19 5.87
N MET A 33 8.05 13.97 4.84
CA MET A 33 8.10 15.45 4.91
C MET A 33 6.74 16.04 5.30
N GLY A 34 5.63 15.48 4.79
CA GLY A 34 4.28 15.92 5.16
C GLY A 34 3.97 15.76 6.65
N LYS A 35 4.67 14.87 7.36
CA LYS A 35 4.58 14.72 8.83
C LYS A 35 5.53 15.64 9.57
N VAL A 36 6.78 15.72 9.11
CA VAL A 36 7.86 16.42 9.81
C VAL A 36 7.73 17.95 9.68
N ILE A 37 7.35 18.47 8.50
CA ILE A 37 7.27 19.92 8.26
C ILE A 37 6.28 20.61 9.20
N PRO A 38 5.01 20.17 9.32
CA PRO A 38 4.08 20.81 10.24
C PRO A 38 4.56 20.74 11.69
N THR A 39 5.13 19.60 12.07
CA THR A 39 5.71 19.40 13.40
C THR A 39 6.82 20.39 13.69
N MET A 40 7.73 20.61 12.73
CA MET A 40 8.85 21.53 12.87
C MET A 40 8.39 22.99 12.98
N ILE A 41 7.41 23.40 12.17
CA ILE A 41 6.82 24.75 12.23
C ILE A 41 6.17 25.01 13.59
N VAL A 42 5.36 24.07 14.09
CA VAL A 42 4.69 24.21 15.39
C VAL A 42 5.71 24.22 16.53
N THR A 43 6.76 23.40 16.44
CA THR A 43 7.82 23.32 17.46
C THR A 43 8.63 24.60 17.55
N TRP A 44 8.75 25.36 16.44
CA TRP A 44 9.44 26.65 16.41
C TRP A 44 8.68 27.76 17.17
N LEU A 45 7.37 27.61 17.36
CA LEU A 45 6.57 28.60 18.05
C LEU A 45 6.89 28.56 19.56
N PRO A 46 7.18 29.71 20.21
CA PRO A 46 7.38 29.74 21.65
C PRO A 46 6.17 29.17 22.37
N PHE A 47 6.40 28.50 23.51
CA PHE A 47 5.42 27.74 24.30
C PHE A 47 4.91 26.43 23.69
N ALA A 48 4.72 26.34 22.37
CA ALA A 48 4.24 25.11 21.72
C ALA A 48 5.24 23.95 21.84
N PHE A 49 6.55 24.25 21.88
CA PHE A 49 7.61 23.27 22.11
C PHE A 49 7.38 22.41 23.37
N TYR A 50 6.93 23.00 24.48
CA TYR A 50 6.73 22.28 25.74
C TYR A 50 5.65 21.20 25.67
N VAL A 51 4.67 21.37 24.77
CA VAL A 51 3.62 20.37 24.51
C VAL A 51 4.03 19.41 23.41
N MET A 52 4.67 19.90 22.34
CA MET A 52 5.04 19.07 21.20
C MET A 52 6.17 18.09 21.53
N LEU A 53 7.16 18.46 22.35
CA LEU A 53 8.29 17.58 22.64
C LEU A 53 7.87 16.30 23.37
N PRO A 54 7.07 16.33 24.47
CA PRO A 54 6.53 15.12 25.08
C PRO A 54 5.67 14.30 24.12
N LEU A 55 4.90 14.96 23.26
CA LEU A 55 4.02 14.30 22.30
C LEU A 55 4.82 13.55 21.21
N ILE A 56 5.89 14.14 20.70
CA ILE A 56 6.82 13.52 19.74
C ILE A 56 7.46 12.28 20.36
N PHE A 57 7.88 12.36 21.63
CA PHE A 57 8.49 11.24 22.33
C PHE A 57 7.50 10.11 22.60
N THR A 58 6.24 10.44 22.87
CA THR A 58 5.17 9.46 23.12
C THR A 58 4.65 8.81 21.83
N PHE A 59 4.60 9.55 20.73
CA PHE A 59 4.09 9.09 19.43
C PHE A 59 5.12 9.22 18.30
N PRO A 60 6.30 8.59 18.42
CA PRO A 60 7.41 8.81 17.50
C PRO A 60 7.07 8.38 16.07
N ARG A 61 6.22 7.38 15.87
CA ARG A 61 5.76 6.92 14.55
C ARG A 61 4.95 7.97 13.75
N GLN A 62 4.29 8.89 14.43
CA GLN A 62 3.44 9.90 13.79
C GLN A 62 4.23 11.13 13.38
N PHE A 63 5.20 11.53 14.21
CA PHE A 63 5.92 12.79 14.07
C PHE A 63 7.34 12.64 13.51
N LEU A 64 7.98 11.48 13.68
CA LEU A 64 9.33 11.22 13.23
C LEU A 64 9.35 10.40 11.94
N SER A 65 10.41 10.60 11.16
CA SER A 65 10.78 9.72 10.05
C SER A 65 11.36 8.41 10.58
N ASP A 66 11.21 7.33 9.81
CA ASP A 66 11.74 6.00 10.14
C ASP A 66 13.27 6.02 10.37
N HIS A 67 13.99 7.01 9.83
CA HIS A 67 15.43 7.18 10.03
C HIS A 67 15.80 7.50 11.49
N PHE A 68 14.93 8.17 12.24
CA PHE A 68 15.22 8.56 13.63
C PHE A 68 14.84 7.48 14.65
N LEU A 69 14.28 6.36 14.20
CA LEU A 69 13.83 5.28 15.07
C LEU A 69 14.91 4.22 15.24
N ASN A 70 15.00 3.64 16.43
CA ASN A 70 15.89 2.52 16.68
C ASN A 70 15.43 1.27 15.90
N LYS A 71 16.35 0.36 15.56
CA LYS A 71 16.06 -0.86 14.77
C LYS A 71 15.00 -1.75 15.44
N GLN A 72 15.03 -1.86 16.77
CA GLN A 72 14.02 -2.59 17.54
C GLN A 72 12.63 -1.93 17.46
N GLN A 73 12.56 -0.61 17.60
CA GLN A 73 11.30 0.12 17.48
C GLN A 73 10.72 0.01 16.06
N LEU A 74 11.58 0.05 15.05
CA LEU A 74 11.18 -0.09 13.64
C LEU A 74 10.56 -1.47 13.38
N SER A 75 11.18 -2.55 13.86
CA SER A 75 10.63 -3.90 13.67
C SER A 75 9.30 -4.10 14.39
N GLU A 76 9.15 -3.55 15.60
CA GLU A 76 7.88 -3.55 16.33
C GLU A 76 6.78 -2.78 15.59
N PHE A 77 7.11 -1.58 15.07
CA PHE A 77 6.16 -0.79 14.30
C PHE A 77 5.78 -1.44 12.98
N GLN A 78 6.73 -2.10 12.31
CA GLN A 78 6.47 -2.91 11.12
C GLN A 78 5.51 -4.05 11.47
N ARG A 79 5.77 -4.81 12.53
CA ARG A 79 4.88 -5.88 12.99
C ARG A 79 3.47 -5.37 13.32
N LYS A 80 3.38 -4.24 14.04
CA LYS A 80 2.09 -3.60 14.37
C LYS A 80 1.38 -3.09 13.11
N SER A 81 2.11 -2.55 12.14
CA SER A 81 1.55 -2.06 10.88
C SER A 81 0.96 -3.20 10.04
N LEU A 82 1.66 -4.34 9.93
CA LEU A 82 1.17 -5.51 9.22
C LEU A 82 -0.11 -6.07 9.87
N LYS A 83 -0.15 -6.15 11.21
CA LYS A 83 -1.37 -6.54 11.94
C LYS A 83 -2.54 -5.61 11.64
N LEU A 84 -2.31 -4.29 11.64
CA LEU A 84 -3.37 -3.32 11.32
C LEU A 84 -3.85 -3.47 9.87
N LYS A 85 -2.94 -3.69 8.92
CA LYS A 85 -3.29 -3.96 7.52
C LYS A 85 -4.17 -5.19 7.39
N PHE A 86 -3.82 -6.29 8.07
CA PHE A 86 -4.63 -7.51 8.09
C PHE A 86 -6.04 -7.28 8.65
N VAL A 87 -6.17 -6.54 9.75
CA VAL A 87 -7.49 -6.15 10.29
C VAL A 87 -8.30 -5.34 9.27
N GLN A 88 -7.64 -4.47 8.48
CA GLN A 88 -8.34 -3.75 7.41
C GLN A 88 -8.73 -4.66 6.24
N GLU A 89 -7.90 -5.63 5.85
CA GLU A 89 -8.26 -6.62 4.82
C GLU A 89 -9.53 -7.37 5.22
N GLN A 90 -9.59 -7.88 6.45
CA GLN A 90 -10.78 -8.56 6.98
C GLN A 90 -12.00 -7.64 6.98
N LYS A 91 -11.83 -6.37 7.38
CA LYS A 91 -12.91 -5.39 7.39
C LYS A 91 -13.43 -5.12 5.98
N ILE A 92 -12.55 -4.99 4.99
CA ILE A 92 -12.94 -4.78 3.59
C ILE A 92 -13.71 -6.00 3.09
N TRP A 93 -13.26 -7.22 3.41
CA TRP A 93 -14.00 -8.44 3.07
C TRP A 93 -15.41 -8.45 3.64
N LYS A 94 -15.59 -8.11 4.92
CA LYS A 94 -16.92 -8.01 5.55
C LYS A 94 -17.78 -6.96 4.86
N LEU A 95 -17.23 -5.77 4.58
CA LEU A 95 -17.96 -4.72 3.87
C LEU A 95 -18.39 -5.16 2.47
N ILE A 96 -17.53 -5.90 1.75
CA ILE A 96 -17.88 -6.45 0.44
C ILE A 96 -19.05 -7.44 0.58
N GLN A 97 -19.01 -8.34 1.57
CA GLN A 97 -20.08 -9.33 1.79
C GLN A 97 -21.41 -8.70 2.23
N GLU A 98 -21.36 -7.67 3.09
CA GLU A 98 -22.53 -6.97 3.59
C GLU A 98 -23.19 -6.09 2.51
N THR A 99 -22.38 -5.48 1.64
CA THR A 99 -22.88 -4.55 0.62
C THR A 99 -23.23 -5.25 -0.69
N PHE A 100 -22.59 -6.37 -0.99
CA PHE A 100 -22.72 -7.10 -2.26
C PHE A 100 -22.97 -8.59 -1.96
N THR A 101 -24.23 -9.03 -2.00
CA THR A 101 -24.66 -10.41 -1.74
C THR A 101 -24.82 -11.24 -3.03
N PRO A 102 -24.93 -12.57 -2.91
CA PRO A 102 -23.88 -13.52 -3.18
C PRO A 102 -23.65 -13.72 -4.69
N SER A 103 -22.58 -13.16 -5.25
CA SER A 103 -22.05 -13.68 -6.51
C SER A 103 -21.16 -14.89 -6.19
N PRO A 104 -21.33 -16.05 -6.87
CA PRO A 104 -20.49 -17.23 -6.68
C PRO A 104 -19.01 -17.00 -7.07
N ALA A 105 -18.68 -15.83 -7.63
CA ALA A 105 -17.32 -15.45 -8.01
C ALA A 105 -16.40 -15.08 -6.83
N VAL A 106 -16.94 -14.87 -5.63
CA VAL A 106 -16.18 -14.35 -4.49
C VAL A 106 -16.43 -15.19 -3.25
N SER A 107 -15.64 -16.25 -3.08
CA SER A 107 -15.87 -17.25 -2.02
C SER A 107 -15.56 -16.70 -0.61
N PRO A 108 -16.53 -16.64 0.32
CA PRO A 108 -16.37 -16.15 1.70
C PRO A 108 -15.54 -17.05 2.62
N ASN A 109 -15.24 -18.29 2.22
CA ASN A 109 -14.68 -19.33 3.10
C ASN A 109 -13.21 -19.08 3.51
N SER A 110 -12.69 -17.87 3.30
CA SER A 110 -11.31 -17.50 3.54
C SER A 110 -11.05 -16.75 4.88
N LEU A 111 -12.07 -16.60 5.73
CA LEU A 111 -11.93 -16.07 7.10
C LEU A 111 -11.38 -17.16 8.06
N SER A 112 -10.10 -17.52 7.92
CA SER A 112 -9.44 -18.38 8.91
C SER A 112 -8.61 -17.53 9.87
N ASP A 113 -8.72 -17.81 11.17
CA ASP A 113 -8.01 -17.22 12.31
C ASP A 113 -6.48 -17.37 12.31
N ASN A 114 -5.87 -17.80 11.19
CA ASN A 114 -4.42 -17.87 11.09
C ASN A 114 -3.82 -16.55 10.57
N PRO A 115 -3.03 -15.83 11.39
CA PRO A 115 -2.43 -14.55 11.02
C PRO A 115 -1.29 -14.68 9.99
N VAL A 116 -0.93 -15.90 9.59
CA VAL A 116 0.12 -16.20 8.61
C VAL A 116 -0.56 -16.70 7.33
N ARG A 117 -1.01 -15.76 6.48
CA ARG A 117 -1.25 -16.12 5.07
C ARG A 117 0.12 -16.27 4.41
N GLU A 118 0.43 -17.45 3.91
CA GLU A 118 1.62 -17.67 3.09
C GLU A 118 1.51 -16.88 1.78
N CYS A 119 2.65 -16.40 1.30
CA CYS A 119 2.72 -15.60 0.09
C CYS A 119 2.72 -16.54 -1.13
N ASN A 120 1.55 -17.10 -1.48
CA ASN A 120 1.40 -18.13 -2.51
C ASN A 120 0.99 -17.59 -3.89
N GLY A 121 1.08 -16.26 -4.08
CA GLY A 121 0.73 -15.59 -5.32
C GLY A 121 -0.75 -15.20 -5.43
N LEU A 122 -1.08 -14.62 -6.58
CA LEU A 122 -2.40 -14.18 -6.99
C LEU A 122 -2.89 -15.08 -8.12
N GLU A 123 -4.14 -15.56 -8.00
CA GLU A 123 -4.76 -16.28 -9.09
C GLU A 123 -5.35 -15.29 -10.10
N ILE A 124 -4.67 -15.13 -11.24
CA ILE A 124 -5.07 -14.18 -12.30
C ILE A 124 -6.52 -14.47 -12.75
N GLN A 125 -6.90 -15.74 -12.84
CA GLN A 125 -8.24 -16.13 -13.27
C GLN A 125 -9.34 -15.63 -12.32
N GLU A 126 -9.14 -15.72 -11.00
CA GLU A 126 -10.09 -15.19 -10.01
C GLU A 126 -10.20 -13.67 -10.10
N VAL A 127 -9.05 -12.98 -10.25
CA VAL A 127 -9.01 -11.52 -10.39
C VAL A 127 -9.76 -11.07 -11.64
N MET A 128 -9.54 -11.75 -12.77
CA MET A 128 -10.20 -11.41 -14.03
C MET A 128 -11.70 -11.71 -13.99
N ARG A 129 -12.14 -12.78 -13.31
CA ARG A 129 -13.58 -13.06 -13.09
C ARG A 129 -14.24 -11.99 -12.22
N ALA A 130 -13.53 -11.43 -11.25
CA ALA A 130 -14.06 -10.38 -10.38
C ALA A 130 -14.08 -8.99 -11.05
N ARG A 131 -13.33 -8.79 -12.13
CA ARG A 131 -13.24 -7.50 -12.87
C ARG A 131 -14.57 -6.76 -13.11
N PRO A 132 -15.62 -7.38 -13.69
CA PRO A 132 -16.90 -6.68 -13.92
C PRO A 132 -17.54 -6.15 -12.63
N LEU A 133 -17.33 -6.81 -11.48
CA LEU A 133 -17.83 -6.34 -10.19
C LEU A 133 -17.18 -5.00 -9.80
N PHE A 134 -15.89 -4.81 -10.10
CA PHE A 134 -15.14 -3.58 -9.79
C PHE A 134 -15.36 -2.45 -10.79
N GLU A 135 -15.77 -2.77 -12.01
CA GLU A 135 -16.17 -1.75 -12.98
C GLU A 135 -17.54 -1.16 -12.62
N ASP A 136 -18.50 -2.01 -12.21
CA ASP A 136 -19.86 -1.55 -11.95
C ASP A 136 -20.17 -1.27 -10.47
N GLN A 137 -20.04 -2.25 -9.57
CA GLN A 137 -20.55 -2.14 -8.19
C GLN A 137 -19.50 -1.61 -7.21
N LEU A 138 -18.25 -2.05 -7.38
CA LEU A 138 -17.10 -1.70 -6.54
C LEU A 138 -16.23 -0.60 -7.17
N SER A 139 -16.75 0.22 -8.09
CA SER A 139 -16.01 1.34 -8.67
C SER A 139 -15.66 2.36 -7.57
N LEU A 140 -14.49 2.98 -7.67
CA LEU A 140 -13.97 3.88 -6.63
C LEU A 140 -14.93 5.02 -6.25
N ASP A 141 -15.73 5.49 -7.22
CA ASP A 141 -16.71 6.56 -7.03
C ASP A 141 -17.98 6.13 -6.30
N LYS A 142 -18.36 4.85 -6.43
CA LYS A 142 -19.54 4.26 -5.78
C LYS A 142 -19.24 3.72 -4.38
N LEU A 143 -17.97 3.54 -4.02
CA LEU A 143 -17.59 3.01 -2.71
C LEU A 143 -18.06 3.90 -1.54
N PRO A 144 -18.64 3.29 -0.49
CA PRO A 144 -19.05 4.01 0.71
C PRO A 144 -17.81 4.48 1.50
N ARG A 145 -17.98 5.55 2.28
CA ARG A 145 -16.87 6.17 3.03
C ARG A 145 -16.14 5.19 3.94
N ASN A 146 -16.85 4.27 4.59
CA ASN A 146 -16.26 3.28 5.49
C ASN A 146 -15.28 2.35 4.75
N HIS A 147 -15.61 1.98 3.52
CA HIS A 147 -14.77 1.17 2.64
C HIS A 147 -13.54 1.96 2.17
N LEU A 148 -13.73 3.21 1.74
CA LEU A 148 -12.63 4.10 1.35
C LEU A 148 -11.62 4.30 2.50
N VAL A 149 -12.10 4.53 3.72
CA VAL A 149 -11.24 4.67 4.91
C VAL A 149 -10.47 3.37 5.18
N ALA A 150 -11.12 2.21 5.05
CA ALA A 150 -10.45 0.93 5.25
C ALA A 150 -9.35 0.69 4.19
N LEU A 151 -9.62 0.97 2.92
CA LEU A 151 -8.63 0.91 1.84
C LEU A 151 -7.47 1.89 2.06
N CYS A 152 -7.75 3.12 2.46
CA CYS A 152 -6.69 4.08 2.77
C CYS A 152 -5.80 3.55 3.89
N LYS A 153 -6.38 3.04 4.99
CA LYS A 153 -5.62 2.48 6.11
C LYS A 153 -4.81 1.25 5.71
N LEU A 154 -5.36 0.39 4.85
CA LEU A 154 -4.67 -0.77 4.28
C LEU A 154 -3.38 -0.35 3.54
N HIS A 155 -3.48 0.68 2.71
CA HIS A 155 -2.37 1.26 1.96
C HIS A 155 -1.53 2.27 2.76
N SER A 156 -1.71 2.31 4.09
CA SER A 156 -0.99 3.20 5.02
C SER A 156 -1.14 4.70 4.72
N LEU A 157 -2.27 5.09 4.15
CA LEU A 157 -2.63 6.47 3.84
C LEU A 157 -3.36 7.13 5.03
N LEU A 158 -3.14 8.43 5.20
CA LEU A 158 -3.78 9.22 6.24
C LEU A 158 -5.26 9.49 5.91
N THR A 159 -6.14 9.23 6.87
CA THR A 159 -7.61 9.32 6.73
C THR A 159 -8.28 10.32 7.66
N PHE A 160 -7.53 10.92 8.59
CA PHE A 160 -8.10 11.75 9.66
C PHE A 160 -8.79 13.01 9.12
N LEU A 161 -10.08 13.17 9.43
CA LEU A 161 -10.94 14.30 9.05
C LEU A 161 -11.06 14.58 7.53
N LEU A 162 -10.65 13.64 6.67
CA LEU A 162 -10.81 13.84 5.22
C LEU A 162 -12.22 13.46 4.73
N PRO A 163 -12.81 14.29 3.84
CA PRO A 163 -14.05 13.94 3.16
C PRO A 163 -13.80 12.94 2.03
N SER A 164 -14.85 12.20 1.65
CA SER A 164 -14.81 11.11 0.65
C SER A 164 -14.08 11.44 -0.66
N PRO A 165 -14.29 12.60 -1.33
CA PRO A 165 -13.57 12.90 -2.59
C PRO A 165 -12.06 12.99 -2.41
N PHE A 166 -11.57 13.46 -1.26
CA PHE A 166 -10.12 13.51 -1.00
C PHE A 166 -9.54 12.12 -0.71
N LEU A 167 -10.30 11.24 -0.04
CA LEU A 167 -9.90 9.85 0.15
C LEU A 167 -9.73 9.14 -1.20
N ARG A 168 -10.69 9.35 -2.13
CA ARG A 168 -10.61 8.83 -3.50
C ARG A 168 -9.39 9.35 -4.25
N LYS A 169 -9.15 10.66 -4.24
CA LYS A 169 -7.95 11.27 -4.87
C LYS A 169 -6.65 10.70 -4.28
N ARG A 170 -6.58 10.45 -2.98
CA ARG A 170 -5.40 9.82 -2.36
C ARG A 170 -5.21 8.37 -2.79
N LEU A 171 -6.29 7.61 -2.88
CA LEU A 171 -6.26 6.23 -3.38
C LEU A 171 -5.82 6.18 -4.85
N GLN A 172 -6.36 7.06 -5.69
CA GLN A 172 -5.93 7.23 -7.09
C GLN A 172 -4.45 7.54 -7.17
N GLY A 173 -3.97 8.57 -6.47
CA GLY A 173 -2.55 8.92 -6.46
C GLY A 173 -1.65 7.77 -5.98
N LYS A 174 -2.09 7.02 -4.96
CA LYS A 174 -1.36 5.85 -4.48
C LYS A 174 -1.32 4.74 -5.52
N CYS A 175 -2.42 4.47 -6.20
CA CYS A 175 -2.50 3.50 -7.29
C CYS A 175 -1.56 3.89 -8.43
N THR A 176 -1.57 5.15 -8.87
CA THR A 176 -0.67 5.65 -9.93
C THR A 176 0.80 5.45 -9.57
N VAL A 177 1.19 5.72 -8.31
CA VAL A 177 2.56 5.47 -7.85
C VAL A 177 2.91 3.98 -7.90
N LEU A 178 2.01 3.11 -7.45
CA LEU A 178 2.24 1.66 -7.46
C LEU A 178 2.30 1.10 -8.88
N GLN A 179 1.41 1.52 -9.78
CA GLN A 179 1.44 1.15 -11.20
C GLN A 179 2.71 1.65 -11.90
N ALA A 180 3.20 2.84 -11.57
CA ALA A 180 4.47 3.34 -12.10
C ALA A 180 5.66 2.51 -11.61
N ILE A 181 5.66 2.09 -10.34
CA ILE A 181 6.64 1.15 -9.79
C ILE A 181 6.56 -0.21 -10.49
N ASP A 182 5.37 -0.77 -10.68
CA ASP A 182 5.16 -2.04 -11.39
C ASP A 182 5.68 -1.98 -12.83
N PHE A 183 5.41 -0.89 -13.54
CA PHE A 183 5.95 -0.68 -14.88
C PHE A 183 7.47 -0.62 -14.88
N ALA A 184 8.07 0.17 -13.99
CA ALA A 184 9.53 0.28 -13.88
C ALA A 184 10.17 -1.07 -13.54
N LEU A 185 9.55 -1.87 -12.65
CA LEU A 185 10.03 -3.22 -12.31
C LEU A 185 9.95 -4.20 -13.49
N ARG A 186 8.91 -4.11 -14.33
CA ARG A 186 8.81 -4.93 -15.54
C ARG A 186 9.86 -4.56 -16.57
N ARG A 187 10.11 -3.26 -16.74
CA ARG A 187 11.12 -2.74 -17.68
C ARG A 187 12.54 -3.07 -17.23
N ASP A 188 12.87 -2.82 -15.97
CA ASP A 188 14.23 -2.95 -15.41
C ASP A 188 14.54 -4.40 -15.00
N GLY A 189 13.50 -5.23 -14.84
CA GLY A 189 13.59 -6.60 -14.36
C GLY A 189 13.72 -6.73 -12.84
N THR A 190 13.51 -7.94 -12.32
CA THR A 190 13.51 -8.25 -10.88
C THR A 190 14.79 -8.92 -10.39
N LYS A 191 15.76 -9.21 -11.28
CA LYS A 191 16.96 -10.00 -10.97
C LYS A 191 17.95 -9.30 -10.03
N GLU A 192 18.02 -7.97 -10.07
CA GLU A 192 18.94 -7.16 -9.25
C GLU A 192 18.34 -6.73 -7.90
N LEU A 193 17.17 -7.26 -7.52
CA LEU A 193 16.48 -6.87 -6.29
C LEU A 193 17.14 -7.51 -5.08
N THR A 194 17.65 -6.67 -4.17
CA THR A 194 18.12 -7.12 -2.85
C THR A 194 16.96 -7.57 -1.98
N GLU A 195 17.24 -8.37 -0.94
CA GLU A 195 16.20 -8.81 0.01
C GLU A 195 15.45 -7.63 0.65
N ARG A 196 16.15 -6.54 0.96
CA ARG A 196 15.53 -5.31 1.50
C ARG A 196 14.60 -4.64 0.49
N ASP A 197 14.96 -4.69 -0.79
CA ASP A 197 14.13 -4.14 -1.87
C ASP A 197 12.88 -4.98 -2.06
N LEU A 198 13.00 -6.31 -2.04
CA LEU A 198 11.86 -7.24 -2.07
C LEU A 198 10.91 -7.01 -0.89
N GLN A 199 11.43 -6.89 0.33
CA GLN A 199 10.63 -6.58 1.52
C GLN A 199 9.85 -5.28 1.36
N LYS A 200 10.47 -4.20 0.86
CA LYS A 200 9.78 -2.91 0.64
C LYS A 200 8.65 -3.05 -0.39
N LEU A 201 8.94 -3.70 -1.51
CA LEU A 201 7.99 -3.89 -2.60
C LEU A 201 6.80 -4.76 -2.17
N CYS A 202 7.09 -5.86 -1.47
CA CYS A 202 6.05 -6.74 -0.92
C CYS A 202 5.20 -6.02 0.14
N TYR A 203 5.84 -5.27 1.04
CA TYR A 203 5.13 -4.51 2.08
C TYR A 203 4.16 -3.47 1.51
N GLN A 204 4.53 -2.79 0.41
CA GLN A 204 3.66 -1.82 -0.27
C GLN A 204 2.42 -2.48 -0.88
N ARG A 205 2.54 -3.72 -1.36
CA ARG A 205 1.46 -4.54 -1.92
C ARG A 205 0.71 -5.35 -0.86
N VAL A 206 0.97 -5.07 0.41
CA VAL A 206 0.33 -5.71 1.58
C VAL A 206 0.69 -7.20 1.69
N PHE A 207 1.78 -7.67 1.08
CA PHE A 207 2.26 -9.03 1.29
C PHE A 207 2.94 -9.17 2.67
N PRO A 208 2.91 -10.37 3.27
CA PRO A 208 3.68 -10.67 4.47
C PRO A 208 5.17 -10.58 4.16
N THR A 209 5.92 -9.88 5.02
CA THR A 209 7.37 -9.69 4.85
C THR A 209 8.20 -10.25 6.00
N SER A 210 7.57 -10.55 7.13
CA SER A 210 8.25 -11.05 8.33
C SER A 210 8.21 -12.57 8.33
N GLY A 211 9.38 -13.22 8.39
CA GLY A 211 9.50 -14.68 8.43
C GLY A 211 9.26 -15.39 7.09
N VAL A 212 9.28 -14.65 5.97
CA VAL A 212 9.10 -15.20 4.62
C VAL A 212 10.46 -15.27 3.91
N SER A 213 10.71 -16.33 3.15
CA SER A 213 11.96 -16.47 2.40
C SER A 213 12.05 -15.45 1.24
N SER A 214 13.27 -15.09 0.84
CA SER A 214 13.49 -14.20 -0.32
C SER A 214 12.91 -14.77 -1.61
N VAL A 215 13.01 -16.09 -1.82
CA VAL A 215 12.44 -16.81 -2.98
C VAL A 215 10.92 -16.66 -3.01
N THR A 216 10.27 -16.88 -1.87
CA THR A 216 8.81 -16.73 -1.75
C THR A 216 8.36 -15.29 -2.01
N MET A 217 9.11 -14.28 -1.52
CA MET A 217 8.82 -12.87 -1.84
C MET A 217 8.96 -12.56 -3.33
N GLN A 218 9.97 -13.11 -3.99
CA GLN A 218 10.15 -12.96 -5.44
C GLN A 218 8.99 -13.57 -6.22
N MET A 219 8.55 -14.79 -5.86
CA MET A 219 7.40 -15.44 -6.49
C MET A 219 6.12 -14.60 -6.33
N CYS A 220 5.88 -14.10 -5.12
CA CYS A 220 4.73 -13.22 -4.84
C CYS A 220 4.77 -11.94 -5.67
N LEU A 221 5.93 -11.30 -5.76
CA LEU A 221 6.12 -10.09 -6.55
C LEU A 221 5.93 -10.39 -8.05
N ALA A 222 6.46 -11.49 -8.55
CA ALA A 222 6.32 -11.90 -9.95
C ALA A 222 4.83 -12.13 -10.30
N SER A 223 4.09 -12.85 -9.45
CA SER A 223 2.66 -13.09 -9.64
C SER A 223 1.84 -11.79 -9.59
N TRP A 224 2.20 -10.85 -8.69
CA TRP A 224 1.60 -9.51 -8.70
C TRP A 224 1.87 -8.77 -10.01
N LEU A 225 3.12 -8.76 -10.49
CA LEU A 225 3.49 -8.05 -11.71
C LEU A 225 2.76 -8.62 -12.93
N GLN A 226 2.62 -9.94 -13.03
CA GLN A 226 1.85 -10.62 -14.06
C GLN A 226 0.36 -10.25 -14.00
N THR A 227 -0.23 -10.22 -12.80
CA THR A 227 -1.63 -9.82 -12.63
C THR A 227 -1.84 -8.35 -13.01
N SER A 228 -0.96 -7.47 -12.54
CA SER A 228 -1.02 -6.03 -12.79
C SER A 228 -0.83 -5.64 -14.25
N GLU A 229 -0.27 -6.54 -15.08
CA GLU A 229 -0.08 -6.32 -16.52
C GLU A 229 -1.38 -6.44 -17.30
N ASN A 230 -2.27 -7.30 -16.83
CA ASN A 230 -3.57 -7.56 -17.45
C ASN A 230 -4.63 -6.51 -17.07
N LEU A 231 -4.28 -5.57 -16.20
CA LEU A 231 -5.16 -4.50 -15.72
C LEU A 231 -4.91 -3.22 -16.50
N LYS A 232 -6.00 -2.49 -16.79
CA LYS A 232 -5.93 -1.16 -17.38
C LYS A 232 -5.59 -0.15 -16.30
N ASP A 233 -4.92 0.94 -16.69
CA ASP A 233 -4.57 2.02 -15.76
C ASP A 233 -5.82 2.68 -15.13
N SER A 234 -6.98 2.60 -15.79
CA SER A 234 -8.28 3.08 -15.29
C SER A 234 -8.88 2.23 -14.16
N GLU A 235 -8.43 0.99 -13.96
CA GLU A 235 -9.00 0.02 -13.02
C GLU A 235 -8.43 0.18 -11.60
N VAL A 236 -8.46 1.41 -11.12
CA VAL A 236 -7.88 1.80 -9.82
C VAL A 236 -8.48 1.00 -8.67
N SER A 237 -9.79 0.78 -8.68
CA SER A 237 -10.46 0.03 -7.60
C SER A 237 -9.95 -1.40 -7.55
N LEU A 238 -10.02 -2.14 -8.67
CA LEU A 238 -9.56 -3.53 -8.73
C LEU A 238 -8.08 -3.66 -8.33
N TYR A 239 -7.22 -2.77 -8.84
CA TYR A 239 -5.79 -2.75 -8.51
C TYR A 239 -5.55 -2.61 -7.00
N LEU A 240 -6.27 -1.70 -6.33
CA LEU A 240 -6.14 -1.49 -4.88
C LEU A 240 -6.66 -2.66 -4.03
N HIS A 241 -7.53 -3.50 -4.59
CA HIS A 241 -8.09 -4.69 -3.96
C HIS A 241 -7.35 -5.97 -4.32
N LEU A 242 -6.35 -5.95 -5.20
CA LEU A 242 -5.57 -7.14 -5.57
C LEU A 242 -5.03 -7.88 -4.35
N SER A 243 -4.61 -7.15 -3.31
CA SER A 243 -4.08 -7.75 -2.09
C SER A 243 -5.07 -8.65 -1.35
N LEU A 244 -6.36 -8.61 -1.70
CA LEU A 244 -7.40 -9.47 -1.12
C LEU A 244 -7.46 -10.85 -1.78
N PHE A 245 -7.07 -10.97 -3.05
CA PHE A 245 -7.09 -12.19 -3.87
C PHE A 245 -5.86 -13.09 -3.66
N LYS A 246 -5.18 -12.96 -2.52
CA LYS A 246 -4.04 -13.82 -2.20
C LYS A 246 -4.54 -15.23 -1.91
N THR A 247 -3.95 -16.21 -2.58
CA THR A 247 -4.31 -17.63 -2.42
C THR A 247 -4.01 -18.09 -0.99
N LYS A 248 -4.90 -18.92 -0.43
CA LYS A 248 -4.62 -19.63 0.82
C LYS A 248 -3.80 -20.89 0.53
N SER A 249 -2.88 -21.22 1.43
CA SER A 249 -2.28 -22.54 1.48
C SER A 249 -3.37 -23.57 1.78
N GLN A 250 -3.65 -24.47 0.82
CA GLN A 250 -4.30 -25.74 1.13
C GLN A 250 -3.32 -26.51 2.00
N LYS A 251 -3.52 -26.48 3.33
CA LYS A 251 -2.94 -27.51 4.18
C LYS A 251 -3.61 -28.83 3.79
N GLY A 252 -2.86 -29.69 3.11
CA GLY A 252 -3.14 -31.12 3.07
C GLY A 252 -3.00 -31.74 4.45
#